data_AF-A0A930TVF3-F1
#
_entry.id   AF-A0A930TVF3-F1
#
_cell.length_a   1.000
_cell.length_b   1.000
_cell.length_c   1.000
_cell.angle_alpha   90.00
_cell.angle_beta   90.00
_cell.angle_gamma   90.00
#
_symmetry.space_group_name_H-M   'P 1'
#
loop_
_entity.id
_entity.type
_entity.pdbx_description
1 polymer ?
#
loop_
_entity_poly.entity_id
_entity_poly.type
_entity_poly.pdbx_seq_one_letter_code
_entity_poly.pdbx_strand_id
1 'polypeptide(L)'
;QDIWAVAQQNPETPQLVVIAHRTHGQTGRLMAIAWEWQRLVQNASVVAPEFLLAHQAETPKTAVTALEQALATQALPIDLWLINVQQLPKKPLDAALEQYCHPQNEERSVDGYEYQYYQCFKEYR
;
A
#
# COMPACT_ATOMS: atom_id res chain seq x y z
N GLN A 1 6.95 9.84 -7.30
CA GLN A 1 6.60 8.88 -8.34
C GLN A 1 5.17 8.47 -8.07
N ASP A 2 4.37 8.24 -9.10
CA ASP A 2 2.99 7.75 -8.94
C ASP A 2 2.99 6.22 -8.92
N ILE A 3 1.95 5.64 -8.31
CA ILE A 3 1.75 4.18 -8.16
C ILE A 3 2.00 3.45 -9.49
N TRP A 4 1.53 4.03 -10.59
CA TRP A 4 1.57 3.42 -11.92
C TRP A 4 2.94 3.48 -12.58
N ALA A 5 3.71 4.54 -12.31
CA ALA A 5 5.06 4.66 -12.85
C ALA A 5 5.96 3.57 -12.27
N VAL A 6 5.78 3.22 -10.99
CA VAL A 6 6.52 2.13 -10.34
C VAL A 6 6.09 0.77 -10.91
N ALA A 7 4.79 0.56 -11.09
CA ALA A 7 4.27 -0.66 -11.71
C ALA A 7 4.87 -0.96 -13.10
N GLN A 8 5.11 0.08 -13.89
CA GLN A 8 5.72 -0.05 -15.22
C GLN A 8 7.24 -0.26 -15.15
N GLN A 9 7.90 0.23 -14.11
CA GLN A 9 9.34 0.05 -13.90
C GLN A 9 9.66 -1.36 -13.41
N ASN A 10 8.80 -1.93 -12.56
CA ASN A 10 8.94 -3.28 -12.00
C ASN A 10 7.72 -4.16 -12.34
N PRO A 11 7.52 -4.52 -13.62
CA PRO A 11 6.29 -5.19 -14.06
C PRO A 11 6.07 -6.59 -13.45
N GLU A 12 7.15 -7.22 -12.98
CA GLU A 12 7.13 -8.57 -12.39
C GLU A 12 7.04 -8.56 -10.85
N THR A 13 7.24 -7.42 -10.20
CA THR A 13 7.17 -7.32 -8.74
C THR A 13 5.71 -7.12 -8.32
N PRO A 14 5.16 -7.99 -7.45
CA PRO A 14 3.79 -7.82 -6.97
C PRO A 14 3.67 -6.49 -6.21
N GLN A 15 2.50 -5.88 -6.31
CA GLN A 15 2.19 -4.63 -5.62
C GLN A 15 1.07 -4.84 -4.62
N LEU A 16 1.21 -4.25 -3.44
CA LEU A 16 0.16 -4.17 -2.44
C LEU A 16 -0.18 -2.71 -2.19
N VAL A 17 -1.41 -2.32 -2.52
CA VAL A 17 -1.93 -0.98 -2.27
C VAL A 17 -2.86 -1.04 -1.07
N VAL A 18 -2.48 -0.36 0.01
CA VAL A 18 -3.18 -0.40 1.29
C VAL A 18 -3.79 0.96 1.60
N ILE A 19 -5.05 0.96 1.98
CA ILE A 19 -5.71 2.14 2.53
C ILE A 19 -6.31 1.80 3.89
N ALA A 20 -6.04 2.66 4.88
CA ALA A 20 -6.79 2.67 6.11
C ALA A 20 -8.17 3.29 5.86
N HIS A 21 -9.24 2.58 6.20
CA HIS A 21 -10.60 3.08 6.01
C HIS A 21 -11.42 3.04 7.30
N ARG A 22 -12.14 4.13 7.55
CA ARG A 22 -13.20 4.28 8.55
C ARG A 22 -14.55 4.56 7.90
N THR A 23 -14.53 5.14 6.70
CA THR A 23 -15.72 5.64 6.00
C THR A 23 -15.88 4.98 4.64
N HIS A 24 -17.12 4.90 4.15
CA HIS A 24 -17.43 4.43 2.80
C HIS A 24 -16.73 5.25 1.70
N GLY A 25 -16.43 6.53 1.96
CA GLY A 25 -15.68 7.39 1.03
C GLY A 25 -14.27 6.86 0.76
N GLN A 26 -13.57 6.36 1.77
CA GLN A 26 -12.24 5.76 1.59
C GLN A 26 -12.28 4.47 0.78
N THR A 27 -13.32 3.66 0.94
CA THR A 27 -13.57 2.48 0.09
C THR A 27 -13.77 2.89 -1.37
N GLY A 28 -14.64 3.87 -1.63
CA GLY A 28 -14.89 4.37 -2.99
C GLY A 28 -13.63 4.93 -3.65
N ARG A 29 -12.73 5.53 -2.87
CA ARG A 29 -11.44 6.04 -3.35
C ARG A 29 -10.50 4.92 -3.77
N LEU A 30 -10.39 3.84 -2.99
CA LEU A 30 -9.59 2.69 -3.39
C LEU A 30 -10.14 2.05 -4.66
N MET A 31 -11.46 1.94 -4.77
CA MET A 31 -12.11 1.44 -5.99
C MET A 31 -11.78 2.32 -7.20
N ALA A 32 -11.78 3.65 -7.05
CA ALA A 32 -11.39 4.56 -8.14
C ALA A 32 -9.92 4.37 -8.56
N ILE A 33 -9.02 4.18 -7.61
CA ILE A 33 -7.60 3.86 -7.86
C ILE A 33 -7.46 2.53 -8.60
N ALA A 34 -8.18 1.49 -8.15
CA ALA A 34 -8.17 0.18 -8.80
C ALA A 34 -8.77 0.23 -10.22
N TRP A 35 -9.83 1.02 -10.43
CA TRP A 35 -10.44 1.20 -11.74
C TRP A 35 -9.53 1.95 -12.70
N GLU A 36 -8.83 2.99 -12.23
CA GLU A 36 -7.85 3.70 -13.04
C GLU A 36 -6.67 2.79 -13.42
N TRP A 37 -6.22 1.93 -12.50
CA TRP A 37 -5.22 0.91 -12.83
C TRP A 37 -5.69 0.03 -14.00
N GLN A 38 -6.88 -0.57 -13.88
CA GLN A 38 -7.45 -1.42 -14.93
C GLN A 38 -7.53 -0.69 -16.27
N ARG A 39 -7.85 0.61 -16.26
CA ARG A 39 -7.90 1.43 -17.48
C ARG A 39 -6.53 1.67 -18.11
N LEU A 40 -5.50 1.91 -17.30
CA LEU A 40 -4.15 2.26 -17.78
C LEU A 40 -3.36 1.04 -18.27
N VAL A 41 -3.60 -0.15 -17.70
CA VAL A 41 -2.83 -1.36 -18.00
C VAL A 41 -3.52 -2.34 -18.96
N GLN A 42 -4.63 -1.97 -19.61
CA GLN A 42 -5.41 -2.87 -20.49
C GLN A 42 -4.57 -3.60 -21.56
N ASN A 43 -3.39 -3.09 -21.91
CA ASN A 43 -2.48 -3.67 -22.90
C ASN A 43 -1.04 -3.88 -22.38
N ALA A 44 -0.81 -3.80 -21.07
CA ALA A 44 0.53 -3.92 -20.48
C ALA A 44 0.66 -5.25 -19.71
N SER A 45 1.76 -5.98 -19.93
CA SER A 45 2.10 -7.19 -19.16
C SER A 45 2.63 -6.81 -17.77
N VAL A 46 1.77 -6.25 -16.93
CA VAL A 46 2.08 -5.83 -15.55
C VAL A 46 1.27 -6.67 -14.59
N VAL A 47 1.90 -7.15 -13.51
CA VAL A 47 1.20 -7.88 -12.46
C VAL A 47 0.13 -6.99 -11.82
N ALA A 48 -1.06 -7.56 -11.62
CA ALA A 48 -2.16 -6.84 -11.00
C ALA A 48 -1.84 -6.54 -9.53
N PRO A 49 -1.98 -5.28 -9.07
CA PRO A 49 -1.82 -4.95 -7.67
C PRO A 49 -2.94 -5.59 -6.85
N GLU A 50 -2.58 -6.08 -5.68
CA GLU A 50 -3.52 -6.45 -4.65
C GLU A 50 -3.92 -5.21 -3.86
N PHE A 51 -5.19 -5.14 -3.48
CA PHE A 51 -5.75 -4.01 -2.76
C PHE A 51 -6.20 -4.45 -1.38
N LEU A 52 -5.65 -3.83 -0.34
CA LEU A 52 -6.04 -4.08 1.05
C LEU A 52 -6.83 -2.90 1.60
N LEU A 53 -8.10 -3.16 1.89
CA LEU A 53 -8.97 -2.29 2.68
C LEU A 53 -8.76 -2.58 4.17
N ALA A 54 -7.76 -1.94 4.76
CA ALA A 54 -7.46 -2.11 6.17
C ALA A 54 -8.51 -1.35 7.01
N HIS A 55 -9.45 -2.09 7.60
CA HIS A 55 -10.50 -1.48 8.42
C HIS A 55 -9.90 -0.88 9.69
N GLN A 56 -10.17 0.40 9.93
CA GLN A 56 -9.77 1.06 11.14
C GLN A 56 -11.01 1.28 12.02
N ALA A 57 -11.16 0.42 13.03
CA ALA A 57 -12.15 0.61 14.09
C ALA A 57 -11.66 1.68 15.09
N GLU A 58 -12.50 2.03 16.07
CA GLU A 58 -12.13 2.95 17.16
C GLU A 58 -10.89 2.48 17.96
N THR A 59 -10.59 1.18 17.91
CA THR A 59 -9.38 0.61 18.50
C THR A 59 -8.15 0.84 17.61
N PRO A 60 -7.05 1.39 18.18
CA PRO A 60 -5.97 2.00 17.40
C PRO A 60 -5.10 1.06 16.55
N LYS A 61 -5.34 -0.26 16.57
CA LYS A 61 -4.42 -1.23 15.97
C LYS A 61 -4.99 -2.08 14.84
N THR A 62 -6.29 -2.00 14.56
CA THR A 62 -6.96 -2.92 13.61
C THR A 62 -6.36 -2.88 12.20
N ALA A 63 -6.17 -1.69 11.65
CA ALA A 63 -5.59 -1.54 10.31
C ALA A 63 -4.08 -1.85 10.24
N VAL A 64 -3.32 -1.57 11.31
CA VAL A 64 -1.88 -1.95 11.38
C VAL A 64 -1.74 -3.46 11.47
N THR A 65 -2.56 -4.13 12.29
CA THR A 65 -2.56 -5.59 12.37
C THR A 65 -2.97 -6.24 11.06
N ALA A 66 -3.92 -5.66 10.32
CA ALA A 66 -4.27 -6.15 8.98
C ALA A 66 -3.08 -6.03 8.00
N LEU A 67 -2.32 -4.92 8.06
CA LEU A 67 -1.10 -4.74 7.28
C LEU A 67 -0.02 -5.77 7.65
N GLU A 68 0.24 -5.97 8.95
CA GLU A 68 1.20 -6.97 9.45
C GLU A 68 0.86 -8.37 8.94
N GLN A 69 -0.42 -8.76 9.03
CA GLN A 69 -0.90 -10.05 8.55
C GLN A 69 -0.75 -10.20 7.03
N ALA A 70 -1.10 -9.16 6.26
CA ALA A 70 -0.94 -9.18 4.81
C ALA A 70 0.53 -9.34 4.41
N LEU A 71 1.43 -8.56 5.00
CA LEU A 71 2.87 -8.65 4.75
C LEU A 71 3.46 -10.01 5.14
N ALA A 72 2.98 -10.63 6.22
CA ALA A 72 3.41 -11.96 6.63
C ALA A 72 3.01 -13.08 5.66
N THR A 73 1.91 -12.88 4.91
CA THR A 73 1.39 -13.86 3.93
C THR A 73 1.90 -13.65 2.50
N GLN A 74 2.41 -12.45 2.20
CA GLN A 74 2.90 -12.07 0.87
C GLN A 74 4.24 -12.74 0.54
N ALA A 75 4.42 -13.08 -0.74
CA ALA A 75 5.72 -13.50 -1.25
C ALA A 75 6.57 -12.26 -1.52
N LEU A 76 7.63 -12.06 -0.74
CA LEU A 76 8.60 -10.97 -0.97
C LEU A 76 9.55 -11.35 -2.12
N PRO A 77 10.00 -10.39 -2.95
CA PRO A 77 9.84 -8.93 -2.80
C PRO A 77 8.45 -8.41 -3.20
N ILE A 78 8.03 -7.31 -2.58
CA ILE A 78 6.78 -6.63 -2.91
C ILE A 78 6.95 -5.10 -2.86
N ASP A 79 6.28 -4.43 -3.78
CA ASP A 79 6.12 -2.97 -3.78
C ASP A 79 4.88 -2.58 -2.98
N LEU A 80 5.07 -1.91 -1.85
CA LEU A 80 4.00 -1.52 -0.94
C LEU A 80 3.67 -0.03 -1.10
N TRP A 81 2.40 0.26 -1.38
CA TRP A 81 1.85 1.61 -1.39
C TRP A 81 0.91 1.80 -0.22
N LEU A 82 1.24 2.73 0.66
CA LEU A 82 0.39 3.13 1.77
C LEU A 82 -0.34 4.42 1.41
N ILE A 83 -1.66 4.43 1.55
CA ILE A 83 -2.52 5.58 1.24
C ILE A 83 -3.32 5.96 2.49
N ASN A 84 -3.29 7.24 2.84
CA ASN A 84 -3.95 7.84 4.01
C ASN A 84 -3.63 7.14 5.34
N VAL A 85 -2.46 6.50 5.44
CA VAL A 85 -2.01 5.79 6.64
C VAL A 85 -1.58 6.70 7.77
N GLN A 86 -1.47 8.00 7.55
CA GLN A 86 -1.39 9.02 8.60
C GLN A 86 -2.54 8.95 9.62
N GLN A 87 -3.67 8.33 9.26
CA GLN A 87 -4.75 8.03 10.20
C GLN A 87 -4.41 6.89 11.17
N LEU A 88 -3.33 6.15 10.91
CA LEU A 88 -2.79 5.09 11.75
C LEU A 88 -1.81 5.66 12.79
N PRO A 89 -1.71 5.05 13.97
CA PRO A 89 -0.69 5.43 14.93
C PRO A 89 0.70 5.12 14.39
N LYS A 90 1.58 6.14 14.36
CA LYS A 90 2.93 6.05 13.77
C LYS A 90 3.79 4.93 14.37
N LYS A 91 3.94 4.88 15.69
CA LYS A 91 4.78 3.88 16.37
C LYS A 91 4.50 2.42 15.98
N PRO A 92 3.26 1.91 16.04
CA PRO A 92 2.97 0.54 15.62
C PRO A 92 3.09 0.36 14.09
N LEU A 93 2.84 1.39 13.28
CA LEU A 93 3.08 1.33 11.84
C LEU A 93 4.57 1.19 11.54
N ASP A 94 5.42 2.00 12.16
CA ASP A 94 6.87 1.96 12.00
C ASP A 94 7.40 0.56 12.38
N ALA A 95 6.97 0.02 13.53
CA ALA A 95 7.36 -1.33 13.96
C ALA A 95 6.94 -2.44 12.98
N ALA A 96 5.78 -2.30 12.33
CA ALA A 96 5.30 -3.26 11.33
C ALA A 96 6.13 -3.22 10.02
N LEU A 97 6.70 -2.06 9.69
CA LEU A 97 7.44 -1.83 8.44
C LEU A 97 8.95 -2.03 8.59
N GLU A 98 9.53 -1.63 9.72
CA GLU A 98 10.98 -1.59 9.98
C GLU A 98 11.69 -2.92 9.69
N GLN A 99 10.99 -4.04 9.83
CA GLN A 99 11.58 -5.36 9.63
C GLN A 99 11.80 -5.73 8.16
N TYR A 100 11.02 -5.18 7.23
CA TYR A 100 10.99 -5.66 5.85
C TYR A 100 10.95 -4.57 4.80
N CYS A 101 10.52 -3.36 5.14
CA CYS A 101 10.10 -2.35 4.18
C CYS A 101 10.92 -1.06 4.31
N HIS A 102 11.48 -0.61 3.19
CA HIS A 102 12.24 0.64 3.12
C HIS A 102 11.51 1.68 2.28
N PRO A 103 11.27 2.89 2.81
CA PRO A 103 10.61 3.96 2.05
C PRO A 103 11.49 4.38 0.88
N GLN A 104 10.89 4.49 -0.30
CA GLN A 104 11.57 4.94 -1.53
C GLN A 104 11.30 6.40 -1.86
N ASN A 105 10.33 7.01 -1.17
CA ASN A 105 10.04 8.42 -1.25
C ASN A 105 9.66 8.99 0.12
N GLU A 106 9.79 10.31 0.23
CA GLU A 106 9.11 11.08 1.26
C GLU A 106 7.59 10.96 1.08
N GLU A 107 6.86 11.09 2.19
CA GLU A 107 5.40 11.17 2.20
C GLU A 107 4.96 12.33 1.29
N ARG A 108 4.02 12.05 0.39
CA ARG A 108 3.50 13.04 -0.57
C ARG A 108 2.03 13.25 -0.34
N SER A 109 1.58 14.48 -0.52
CA SER A 109 0.16 14.83 -0.51
C SER A 109 -0.27 15.33 -1.89
N VAL A 110 -1.29 14.71 -2.48
CA VAL A 110 -1.91 15.14 -3.75
C VAL A 110 -3.42 15.10 -3.56
N ASP A 111 -4.13 16.20 -3.86
CA ASP A 111 -5.59 16.29 -3.75
C ASP A 111 -6.17 15.82 -2.39
N GLY A 112 -5.43 16.04 -1.30
CA GLY A 112 -5.81 15.61 0.05
C GLY A 112 -5.63 14.12 0.32
N TYR A 113 -4.84 13.43 -0.51
CA TYR A 113 -4.37 12.06 -0.27
C TYR A 113 -2.91 12.09 0.11
N GLU A 114 -2.59 11.52 1.26
CA GLU A 114 -1.21 11.24 1.59
C GLU A 114 -0.83 9.83 1.21
N TYR A 115 0.33 9.67 0.61
CA TYR A 115 0.82 8.37 0.22
C TYR A 115 2.33 8.25 0.36
N GLN A 116 2.76 7.01 0.57
CA GLN A 116 4.17 6.64 0.67
C GLN A 116 4.40 5.27 0.04
N TYR A 117 5.48 5.15 -0.71
CA TYR A 117 5.93 3.95 -1.39
C TYR A 117 7.11 3.33 -0.64
N TYR A 118 7.03 2.03 -0.46
CA TYR A 118 8.05 1.20 0.16
C TYR A 118 8.38 0.04 -0.77
N GLN A 119 9.65 -0.34 -0.76
CA GLN A 119 10.05 -1.65 -1.26
C GLN A 119 10.28 -2.57 -0.09
N CYS A 120 9.65 -3.75 -0.13
CA CYS A 120 9.77 -4.71 0.94
C CYS A 120 10.48 -5.98 0.49
N PHE A 121 11.50 -6.39 1.24
CA PHE A 121 12.34 -7.55 0.96
C PHE A 121 12.50 -8.39 2.22
N LYS A 122 12.71 -9.70 2.06
CA LYS A 122 13.16 -10.56 3.17
C LYS A 122 14.65 -10.34 3.31
N GLU A 123 15.10 -9.70 4.38
CA GLU A 123 16.51 -9.78 4.77
C GLU A 123 16.83 -11.25 5.06
N TYR A 124 17.68 -11.87 4.25
CA TYR A 124 18.30 -13.13 4.60
C TYR A 124 19.23 -12.85 5.78
N ARG A 125 18.77 -13.17 7.00
CA ARG A 125 19.60 -13.10 8.20
C ARG A 125 20.52 -14.32 8.29
#